data_AF-A0A3A1XL42-F1
#
_entry.id   AF-A0A3A1XL42-F1
#
_cell.length_a   1.000
_cell.length_b   1.000
_cell.length_c   1.000
_cell.angle_alpha   90.00
_cell.angle_beta   90.00
_cell.angle_gamma   90.00
#
_symmetry.space_group_name_H-M   'P 1'
#
loop_
_entity.id
_entity.type
_entity.pdbx_description
1 polymer ?
#
loop_
_entity_poly.entity_id
_entity_poly.type
_entity_poly.pdbx_seq_one_letter_code
_entity_poly.pdbx_strand_id
1 'polypeptide(L)'
;RFDRRDDRRDDRHANSRSNFRFEDGPRRNSDGTVSYPSQNPYTARRPGEPKMPKGLEWAMLSKEDRERLRGLSKEHAENIGLHILAAYTLQEENPELALEHAKWAAKQASRIDFARETLAFVAYRQGDYKLASKEFRTAMRMNGYLDYLPFIADCERGMGNLDKALEICMSDEAKTLRGEVKAEMFLVYAGVLADTGHADKAIELVHAMGRSKGLPGEYRMRAVQAEQYFLEEAGRSDEAIELESLLDKLEQQYADVDDEDINPDDIVIDYDLEHLNDDMMDEIGMSEDDAQFAPDEESDEESEVTEDSEDLENSEDSEETSNSENADNTDTIEMSAVHADEE
;
A
#
# COMPACT_ATOMS: atom_id res chain seq x y z
N ARG A 1 -80.73 -30.64 -32.10
CA ARG A 1 -80.11 -30.84 -33.44
C ARG A 1 -78.80 -30.06 -33.40
N PHE A 2 -77.65 -30.69 -33.69
CA PHE A 2 -76.32 -30.09 -33.48
C PHE A 2 -75.82 -29.33 -34.70
N ASP A 3 -75.11 -28.23 -34.45
CA ASP A 3 -73.97 -27.69 -35.23
C ASP A 3 -73.36 -26.51 -34.41
N ARG A 4 -72.08 -26.11 -34.54
CA ARG A 4 -70.80 -26.86 -34.62
C ARG A 4 -69.63 -25.84 -34.57
N ARG A 5 -68.43 -26.28 -34.11
CA ARG A 5 -67.14 -25.55 -34.08
C ARG A 5 -67.03 -24.44 -33.01
N ASP A 6 -65.83 -24.08 -32.53
CA ASP A 6 -64.48 -24.61 -32.80
C ASP A 6 -63.69 -24.73 -31.47
N ASP A 7 -63.05 -25.88 -31.22
CA ASP A 7 -62.15 -26.06 -30.09
C ASP A 7 -60.74 -25.58 -30.47
N ARG A 8 -60.16 -24.67 -29.66
CA ARG A 8 -58.74 -24.31 -29.72
C ARG A 8 -58.13 -24.11 -28.33
N ARG A 9 -58.02 -25.23 -27.60
CA ARG A 9 -56.80 -25.44 -26.81
C ARG A 9 -55.72 -25.84 -27.79
N ASP A 10 -54.57 -25.16 -27.75
CA ASP A 10 -53.39 -25.58 -28.50
C ASP A 10 -52.14 -25.19 -27.70
N ASP A 11 -51.13 -26.05 -27.73
CA ASP A 11 -50.06 -26.06 -26.74
C ASP A 11 -49.02 -24.95 -26.98
N ARG A 12 -48.75 -24.15 -25.95
CA ARG A 12 -47.45 -23.45 -25.82
C ARG A 12 -46.59 -24.19 -24.81
N HIS A 13 -46.03 -25.30 -25.30
CA HIS A 13 -45.02 -26.08 -24.60
C HIS A 13 -43.92 -25.21 -23.99
N ALA A 14 -43.49 -25.58 -22.79
CA ALA A 14 -42.33 -25.00 -22.13
C ALA A 14 -41.04 -25.38 -22.86
N ASN A 15 -40.62 -24.56 -23.84
CA ASN A 15 -39.25 -24.57 -24.33
C ASN A 15 -38.73 -23.17 -24.68
N SER A 16 -38.30 -22.45 -23.65
CA SER A 16 -37.38 -21.31 -23.81
C SER A 16 -36.18 -21.47 -22.88
N ARG A 17 -35.47 -22.60 -23.02
CA ARG A 17 -34.03 -22.65 -22.71
C ARG A 17 -33.28 -21.93 -23.84
N SER A 18 -33.55 -20.64 -24.00
CA SER A 18 -32.89 -19.78 -24.98
C SER A 18 -31.43 -19.63 -24.59
N ASN A 19 -30.53 -19.76 -25.57
CA ASN A 19 -29.08 -19.75 -25.37
C ASN A 19 -28.64 -18.51 -24.58
N PHE A 20 -28.11 -18.73 -23.38
CA PHE A 20 -27.60 -17.67 -22.51
C PHE A 20 -26.24 -17.17 -23.00
N ARG A 21 -26.24 -16.41 -24.10
CA ARG A 21 -25.02 -15.83 -24.69
C ARG A 21 -24.50 -14.67 -23.86
N PHE A 22 -23.18 -14.63 -23.70
CA PHE A 22 -22.44 -13.66 -22.90
C PHE A 22 -22.24 -12.28 -23.58
N GLU A 23 -22.96 -12.02 -24.69
CA GLU A 23 -22.71 -10.90 -25.62
C GLU A 23 -23.69 -9.72 -25.47
N ASP A 24 -24.82 -9.89 -24.75
CA ASP A 24 -25.74 -8.78 -24.47
C ASP A 24 -25.12 -7.82 -23.45
N GLY A 25 -24.90 -6.57 -23.88
CA GLY A 25 -24.36 -5.48 -23.05
C GLY A 25 -25.37 -4.90 -22.03
N PRO A 26 -25.19 -3.63 -21.60
CA PRO A 26 -26.03 -3.00 -20.58
C PRO A 26 -27.53 -3.08 -20.90
N ARG A 27 -28.30 -3.71 -20.02
CA ARG A 27 -29.75 -3.89 -20.15
C ARG A 27 -30.49 -2.73 -19.51
N ARG A 28 -31.38 -2.09 -20.27
CA ARG A 28 -32.23 -1.03 -19.75
C ARG A 28 -33.46 -1.63 -19.06
N ASN A 29 -33.55 -1.41 -17.76
CA ASN A 29 -34.64 -1.87 -16.91
C ASN A 29 -35.92 -1.05 -17.18
N SER A 30 -37.08 -1.57 -16.76
CA SER A 30 -38.40 -0.95 -17.02
C SER A 30 -38.64 0.36 -16.25
N ASP A 31 -37.85 0.64 -15.22
CA ASP A 31 -37.80 1.93 -14.49
C ASP A 31 -36.88 2.96 -15.16
N GLY A 32 -36.21 2.60 -16.26
CA GLY A 32 -35.26 3.42 -16.99
C GLY A 32 -33.81 3.31 -16.53
N THR A 33 -33.53 2.61 -15.42
CA THR A 33 -32.17 2.32 -14.95
C THR A 33 -31.45 1.34 -15.89
N VAL A 34 -30.13 1.18 -15.72
CA VAL A 34 -29.30 0.30 -16.54
C VAL A 34 -28.63 -0.73 -15.64
N SER A 35 -29.01 -2.00 -15.80
CA SER A 35 -28.29 -3.13 -15.22
C SER A 35 -27.18 -3.58 -16.17
N TYR A 36 -26.01 -3.91 -15.63
CA TYR A 36 -24.96 -4.56 -16.40
C TYR A 36 -25.13 -6.09 -16.30
N PRO A 37 -24.42 -6.88 -17.12
CA PRO A 37 -24.28 -8.31 -16.85
C PRO A 37 -23.79 -8.52 -15.41
N SER A 38 -24.47 -9.40 -14.67
CA SER A 38 -24.24 -9.66 -13.24
C SER A 38 -22.76 -9.70 -12.89
N GLN A 39 -22.32 -8.84 -11.97
CA GLN A 39 -20.93 -8.81 -11.49
C GLN A 39 -20.63 -9.87 -10.41
N ASN A 40 -21.60 -10.75 -10.10
CA ASN A 40 -21.42 -11.81 -9.11
C ASN A 40 -20.34 -12.82 -9.59
N PRO A 41 -19.20 -12.93 -8.88
CA PRO A 41 -18.06 -13.75 -9.31
C PRO A 41 -18.33 -15.26 -9.24
N TYR A 42 -19.36 -15.70 -8.49
CA TYR A 42 -19.77 -17.09 -8.41
C TYR A 42 -20.52 -17.59 -9.65
N THR A 43 -21.25 -16.70 -10.33
CA THR A 43 -22.16 -17.06 -11.43
C THR A 43 -21.72 -16.51 -12.78
N ALA A 44 -20.90 -15.45 -12.80
CA ALA A 44 -20.57 -14.68 -14.00
C ALA A 44 -19.10 -14.20 -14.04
N ARG A 45 -18.16 -15.01 -13.51
CA ARG A 45 -16.71 -14.77 -13.52
C ARG A 45 -16.20 -14.22 -14.86
N ARG A 46 -15.58 -13.05 -14.84
CA ARG A 46 -14.99 -12.35 -16.00
C ARG A 46 -13.69 -13.04 -16.47
N PRO A 47 -13.27 -12.83 -17.74
CA PRO A 47 -11.95 -13.28 -18.21
C PRO A 47 -10.81 -12.71 -17.36
N GLY A 48 -9.94 -13.59 -16.83
CA GLY A 48 -8.81 -13.20 -15.98
C GLY A 48 -9.19 -12.72 -14.57
N GLU A 49 -10.44 -12.90 -14.13
CA GLU A 49 -10.82 -12.82 -12.71
C GLU A 49 -10.38 -14.11 -11.99
N PRO A 50 -9.80 -14.07 -10.79
CA PRO A 50 -9.49 -15.27 -10.02
C PRO A 50 -10.76 -16.02 -9.58
N LYS A 51 -10.60 -17.26 -9.09
CA LYS A 51 -11.74 -18.14 -8.81
C LYS A 51 -12.18 -18.01 -7.35
N MET A 52 -13.24 -17.23 -7.13
CA MET A 52 -13.81 -16.93 -5.81
C MET A 52 -13.97 -18.17 -4.89
N PRO A 53 -13.41 -18.14 -3.66
CA PRO A 53 -13.69 -19.11 -2.60
C PRO A 53 -15.17 -19.16 -2.26
N LYS A 54 -15.70 -20.35 -1.89
CA LYS A 54 -17.12 -20.51 -1.59
C LYS A 54 -17.48 -19.87 -0.24
N GLY A 55 -18.68 -19.28 -0.17
CA GLY A 55 -19.30 -18.88 1.09
C GLY A 55 -18.97 -17.47 1.56
N LEU A 56 -18.07 -16.76 0.87
CA LEU A 56 -17.85 -15.34 1.11
C LEU A 56 -19.08 -14.54 0.67
N GLU A 57 -19.56 -13.65 1.53
CA GLU A 57 -20.69 -12.76 1.26
C GLU A 57 -20.31 -11.31 1.54
N TRP A 58 -20.91 -10.37 0.79
CA TRP A 58 -20.78 -8.92 1.04
C TRP A 58 -21.13 -8.50 2.48
N ALA A 59 -21.96 -9.30 3.16
CA ALA A 59 -22.32 -9.12 4.56
C ALA A 59 -21.16 -9.37 5.55
N MET A 60 -20.02 -9.92 5.12
CA MET A 60 -18.85 -10.22 5.96
C MET A 60 -17.85 -9.07 6.08
N LEU A 61 -17.82 -8.12 5.14
CA LEU A 61 -17.04 -6.88 5.31
C LEU A 61 -17.63 -6.04 6.45
N SER A 62 -16.81 -5.25 7.16
CA SER A 62 -17.33 -4.33 8.18
C SER A 62 -18.24 -3.25 7.55
N LYS A 63 -18.91 -2.46 8.40
CA LYS A 63 -19.69 -1.30 7.94
C LYS A 63 -18.79 -0.24 7.27
N GLU A 64 -17.56 -0.11 7.73
CA GLU A 64 -16.61 0.93 7.32
C GLU A 64 -15.86 0.53 6.03
N ASP A 65 -15.50 -0.74 5.87
CA ASP A 65 -15.02 -1.30 4.60
C ASP A 65 -16.01 -1.04 3.46
N ARG A 66 -17.31 -1.27 3.71
CA ARG A 66 -18.38 -1.01 2.74
C ARG A 66 -18.57 0.48 2.45
N GLU A 67 -18.19 1.36 3.38
CA GLU A 67 -18.18 2.81 3.18
C GLU A 67 -17.04 3.24 2.25
N ARG A 68 -15.83 2.70 2.43
CA ARG A 68 -14.67 2.92 1.53
C ARG A 68 -14.96 2.48 0.09
N LEU A 69 -15.84 1.49 -0.10
CA LEU A 69 -16.30 1.03 -1.40
C LEU A 69 -17.48 1.83 -2.01
N ARG A 70 -18.04 2.84 -1.31
CA ARG A 70 -19.21 3.64 -1.76
C ARG A 70 -18.97 4.42 -3.07
N GLY A 71 -17.71 4.68 -3.44
CA GLY A 71 -17.37 5.32 -4.71
C GLY A 71 -17.66 4.46 -5.96
N LEU A 72 -18.04 3.19 -5.79
CA LEU A 72 -18.35 2.24 -6.86
C LEU A 72 -19.87 2.08 -7.04
N SER A 73 -20.30 1.62 -8.22
CA SER A 73 -21.70 1.16 -8.38
C SER A 73 -21.95 -0.09 -7.54
N LYS A 74 -23.16 -0.28 -7.02
CA LYS A 74 -23.49 -1.36 -6.06
C LYS A 74 -22.95 -2.74 -6.48
N GLU A 75 -23.24 -3.18 -7.70
CA GLU A 75 -22.79 -4.49 -8.20
C GLU A 75 -21.26 -4.61 -8.27
N HIS A 76 -20.56 -3.51 -8.55
CA HIS A 76 -19.11 -3.46 -8.61
C HIS A 76 -18.50 -3.37 -7.20
N ALA A 77 -19.12 -2.64 -6.26
CA ALA A 77 -18.75 -2.64 -4.85
C ALA A 77 -18.84 -4.06 -4.25
N GLU A 78 -19.99 -4.73 -4.44
CA GLU A 78 -20.21 -6.11 -3.99
C GLU A 78 -19.18 -7.09 -4.57
N ASN A 79 -18.88 -6.99 -5.86
CA ASN A 79 -17.84 -7.78 -6.53
C ASN A 79 -16.44 -7.51 -5.95
N ILE A 80 -16.01 -6.25 -5.85
CA ILE A 80 -14.69 -5.89 -5.32
C ILE A 80 -14.54 -6.31 -3.85
N GLY A 81 -15.57 -6.12 -3.03
CA GLY A 81 -15.57 -6.54 -1.63
C GLY A 81 -15.40 -8.05 -1.46
N LEU A 82 -16.00 -8.86 -2.34
CA LEU A 82 -15.78 -10.31 -2.35
C LEU A 82 -14.32 -10.67 -2.70
N HIS A 83 -13.66 -9.93 -3.60
CA HIS A 83 -12.23 -10.13 -3.88
C HIS A 83 -11.32 -9.69 -2.73
N ILE A 84 -11.68 -8.64 -1.99
CA ILE A 84 -10.95 -8.20 -0.80
C ILE A 84 -11.10 -9.23 0.33
N LEU A 85 -12.32 -9.71 0.60
CA LEU A 85 -12.57 -10.82 1.52
C LEU A 85 -11.77 -12.06 1.13
N ALA A 86 -11.78 -12.44 -0.15
CA ALA A 86 -11.02 -13.59 -0.65
C ALA A 86 -9.51 -13.42 -0.44
N ALA A 87 -8.98 -12.22 -0.66
CA ALA A 87 -7.56 -11.93 -0.45
C ALA A 87 -7.15 -12.09 1.03
N TYR A 88 -7.94 -11.59 1.98
CA TYR A 88 -7.65 -11.77 3.41
C TYR A 88 -7.87 -13.22 3.87
N THR A 89 -8.98 -13.87 3.49
CA THR A 89 -9.27 -15.26 3.93
C THR A 89 -8.33 -16.32 3.36
N LEU A 90 -7.72 -16.07 2.19
CA LEU A 90 -6.75 -16.99 1.58
C LEU A 90 -5.30 -16.70 1.98
N GLN A 91 -5.04 -15.64 2.75
CA GLN A 91 -3.70 -15.11 2.96
C GLN A 91 -2.71 -16.14 3.54
N GLU A 92 -3.20 -17.01 4.43
CA GLU A 92 -2.42 -18.09 5.07
C GLU A 92 -2.52 -19.42 4.29
N GLU A 93 -3.73 -19.84 3.90
CA GLU A 93 -3.94 -21.12 3.20
C GLU A 93 -3.37 -21.15 1.77
N ASN A 94 -3.39 -20.01 1.07
CA ASN A 94 -3.03 -19.89 -0.34
C ASN A 94 -2.62 -18.45 -0.71
N PRO A 95 -1.40 -18.00 -0.31
CA PRO A 95 -0.92 -16.64 -0.58
C PRO A 95 -0.87 -16.29 -2.07
N GLU A 96 -0.56 -17.24 -2.96
CA GLU A 96 -0.55 -17.01 -4.41
C GLU A 96 -1.93 -16.57 -4.92
N LEU A 97 -2.99 -17.29 -4.52
CA LEU A 97 -4.37 -16.98 -4.91
C LEU A 97 -4.89 -15.72 -4.20
N ALA A 98 -4.49 -15.47 -2.95
CA ALA A 98 -4.74 -14.21 -2.26
C ALA A 98 -4.18 -13.01 -3.06
N LEU A 99 -2.96 -13.14 -3.59
CA LEU A 99 -2.32 -12.12 -4.40
C LEU A 99 -2.99 -11.95 -5.77
N GLU A 100 -3.52 -13.02 -6.39
CA GLU A 100 -4.37 -12.88 -7.58
C GLU A 100 -5.63 -12.06 -7.28
N HIS A 101 -6.33 -12.37 -6.17
CA HIS A 101 -7.53 -11.66 -5.74
C HIS A 101 -7.26 -10.17 -5.48
N ALA A 102 -6.20 -9.85 -4.72
CA ALA A 102 -5.80 -8.47 -4.45
C ALA A 102 -5.36 -7.71 -5.71
N LYS A 103 -4.52 -8.32 -6.58
CA LYS A 103 -4.10 -7.74 -7.86
C LYS A 103 -5.29 -7.48 -8.79
N TRP A 104 -6.30 -8.34 -8.76
CA TRP A 104 -7.52 -8.13 -9.54
C TRP A 104 -8.37 -6.99 -8.98
N ALA A 105 -8.60 -6.94 -7.66
CA ALA A 105 -9.32 -5.85 -7.01
C ALA A 105 -8.69 -4.48 -7.32
N ALA A 106 -7.38 -4.32 -7.09
CA ALA A 106 -6.64 -3.09 -7.38
C ALA A 106 -6.67 -2.67 -8.86
N LYS A 107 -6.73 -3.66 -9.78
CA LYS A 107 -6.83 -3.40 -11.23
C LYS A 107 -8.21 -2.90 -11.65
N GLN A 108 -9.28 -3.41 -11.04
CA GLN A 108 -10.66 -3.04 -11.37
C GLN A 108 -11.09 -1.75 -10.64
N ALA A 109 -10.78 -1.64 -9.35
CA ALA A 109 -11.11 -0.51 -8.49
C ALA A 109 -9.91 0.45 -8.32
N SER A 110 -9.25 0.81 -9.41
CA SER A 110 -7.95 1.51 -9.42
C SER A 110 -7.91 2.90 -8.77
N ARG A 111 -9.08 3.48 -8.43
CA ARG A 111 -9.27 4.75 -7.70
C ARG A 111 -9.90 4.57 -6.31
N ILE A 112 -9.90 3.36 -5.77
CA ILE A 112 -10.34 3.07 -4.41
C ILE A 112 -9.11 2.74 -3.56
N ASP A 113 -8.96 3.43 -2.44
CA ASP A 113 -7.82 3.32 -1.52
C ASP A 113 -7.79 1.93 -0.87
N PHE A 114 -8.94 1.40 -0.44
CA PHE A 114 -9.05 0.08 0.17
C PHE A 114 -8.55 -1.05 -0.76
N ALA A 115 -8.82 -0.93 -2.07
CA ALA A 115 -8.32 -1.90 -3.05
C ALA A 115 -6.79 -1.79 -3.29
N ARG A 116 -6.16 -0.65 -2.94
CA ARG A 116 -4.70 -0.47 -2.94
C ARG A 116 -4.08 -1.04 -1.68
N GLU A 117 -4.68 -0.74 -0.54
CA GLU A 117 -4.32 -1.24 0.79
C GLU A 117 -4.32 -2.77 0.85
N THR A 118 -5.38 -3.44 0.38
CA THR A 118 -5.43 -4.91 0.33
C THR A 118 -4.29 -5.49 -0.51
N LEU A 119 -3.95 -4.87 -1.64
CA LEU A 119 -2.81 -5.30 -2.45
C LEU A 119 -1.47 -5.02 -1.75
N ALA A 120 -1.36 -3.91 -1.02
CA ALA A 120 -0.15 -3.56 -0.29
C ALA A 120 0.14 -4.56 0.84
N PHE A 121 -0.84 -4.85 1.71
CA PHE A 121 -0.69 -5.83 2.81
C PHE A 121 -0.45 -7.26 2.31
N VAL A 122 -1.15 -7.70 1.26
CA VAL A 122 -0.98 -9.05 0.71
C VAL A 122 0.37 -9.21 -0.02
N ALA A 123 0.89 -8.14 -0.65
CA ALA A 123 2.25 -8.13 -1.20
C ALA A 123 3.33 -8.09 -0.12
N TYR A 124 3.13 -7.29 0.94
CA TYR A 124 4.04 -7.15 2.08
C TYR A 124 4.29 -8.50 2.77
N ARG A 125 3.21 -9.22 3.11
CA ARG A 125 3.27 -10.56 3.73
C ARG A 125 3.84 -11.65 2.81
N GLN A 126 4.15 -11.34 1.55
CA GLN A 126 4.81 -12.23 0.59
C GLN A 126 6.23 -11.77 0.21
N GLY A 127 6.76 -10.74 0.88
CA GLY A 127 8.09 -10.20 0.60
C GLY A 127 8.22 -9.42 -0.72
N ASP A 128 7.11 -9.13 -1.42
CA ASP A 128 7.12 -8.20 -2.57
C ASP A 128 7.06 -6.75 -2.05
N TYR A 129 8.05 -6.38 -1.24
CA TYR A 129 8.20 -5.06 -0.60
C TYR A 129 8.17 -3.92 -1.62
N LYS A 130 8.63 -4.18 -2.84
CA LYS A 130 8.63 -3.24 -3.97
C LYS A 130 7.21 -2.95 -4.48
N LEU A 131 6.35 -3.97 -4.57
CA LEU A 131 4.93 -3.77 -4.86
C LEU A 131 4.19 -3.16 -3.66
N ALA A 132 4.45 -3.68 -2.46
CA ALA A 132 3.81 -3.25 -1.23
C ALA A 132 4.01 -1.74 -0.96
N SER A 133 5.27 -1.29 -0.89
CA SER A 133 5.62 0.12 -0.65
C SER A 133 5.02 1.07 -1.69
N LYS A 134 4.94 0.63 -2.95
CA LYS A 134 4.31 1.40 -4.05
C LYS A 134 2.80 1.54 -3.86
N GLU A 135 2.10 0.48 -3.47
CA GLU A 135 0.66 0.49 -3.30
C GLU A 135 0.25 1.15 -1.97
N PHE A 136 1.03 1.00 -0.88
CA PHE A 136 0.90 1.79 0.36
C PHE A 136 1.03 3.29 0.08
N ARG A 137 2.12 3.73 -0.59
CA ARG A 137 2.29 5.14 -1.05
C ARG A 137 1.28 5.60 -2.10
N THR A 138 0.42 4.71 -2.58
CA THR A 138 -0.74 5.05 -3.41
C THR A 138 -1.99 5.21 -2.54
N ALA A 139 -2.27 4.29 -1.61
CA ALA A 139 -3.34 4.39 -0.63
C ALA A 139 -3.21 5.64 0.26
N MET A 140 -2.04 5.85 0.87
CA MET A 140 -1.68 7.01 1.70
C MET A 140 -2.00 8.35 1.02
N ARG A 141 -1.73 8.46 -0.29
CA ARG A 141 -1.98 9.66 -1.09
C ARG A 141 -3.47 9.89 -1.41
N MET A 142 -4.30 8.87 -1.23
CA MET A 142 -5.73 8.88 -1.55
C MET A 142 -6.61 9.09 -0.31
N ASN A 143 -6.15 8.70 0.88
CA ASN A 143 -6.91 8.81 2.14
C ASN A 143 -6.19 9.62 3.26
N GLY A 144 -4.88 9.82 3.16
CA GLY A 144 -4.08 10.57 4.15
C GLY A 144 -3.64 9.75 5.38
N TYR A 145 -3.86 8.44 5.40
CA TYR A 145 -3.61 7.60 6.58
C TYR A 145 -2.10 7.38 6.79
N LEU A 146 -1.58 7.84 7.93
CA LEU A 146 -0.17 7.68 8.33
C LEU A 146 0.12 6.27 8.87
N ASP A 147 -0.94 5.49 9.10
CA ASP A 147 -0.97 4.07 9.49
C ASP A 147 -0.11 3.17 8.60
N TYR A 148 0.11 3.58 7.35
CA TYR A 148 0.98 2.85 6.41
C TYR A 148 2.48 3.18 6.57
N LEU A 149 2.86 4.23 7.30
CA LEU A 149 4.23 4.72 7.35
C LEU A 149 5.25 3.70 7.91
N PRO A 150 4.95 2.92 8.99
CA PRO A 150 5.83 1.85 9.45
C PRO A 150 6.06 0.78 8.38
N PHE A 151 4.99 0.32 7.72
CA PHE A 151 5.07 -0.66 6.63
C PHE A 151 5.84 -0.13 5.41
N ILE A 152 5.76 1.18 5.13
CA ILE A 152 6.54 1.82 4.07
C ILE A 152 8.03 1.83 4.44
N ALA A 153 8.40 2.11 5.69
CA ALA A 153 9.77 2.06 6.18
C ALA A 153 10.34 0.64 6.17
N ASP A 154 9.63 -0.36 6.70
CA ASP A 154 10.10 -1.75 6.68
C ASP A 154 10.19 -2.31 5.25
N CYS A 155 9.33 -1.88 4.32
CA CYS A 155 9.54 -2.22 2.92
C CYS A 155 10.85 -1.66 2.33
N GLU A 156 11.31 -0.47 2.74
CA GLU A 156 12.61 0.06 2.30
C GLU A 156 13.76 -0.73 2.96
N ARG A 157 13.62 -1.05 4.25
CA ARG A 157 14.54 -1.92 5.00
C ARG A 157 14.69 -3.30 4.35
N GLY A 158 13.57 -3.98 4.07
CA GLY A 158 13.50 -5.27 3.37
C GLY A 158 13.93 -5.23 1.90
N MET A 159 14.13 -4.05 1.31
CA MET A 159 14.80 -3.86 0.02
C MET A 159 16.30 -3.53 0.15
N GLY A 160 16.83 -3.40 1.37
CA GLY A 160 18.22 -3.01 1.66
C GLY A 160 18.49 -1.49 1.64
N ASN A 161 17.45 -0.66 1.53
CA ASN A 161 17.56 0.79 1.46
C ASN A 161 17.60 1.40 2.88
N LEU A 162 18.57 1.00 3.72
CA LEU A 162 18.60 1.29 5.16
C LEU A 162 18.55 2.79 5.48
N ASP A 163 19.36 3.62 4.80
CA ASP A 163 19.40 5.07 4.99
C ASP A 163 18.01 5.72 4.80
N LYS A 164 17.21 5.17 3.89
CA LYS A 164 15.87 5.63 3.55
C LYS A 164 14.79 5.05 4.47
N ALA A 165 15.01 3.85 5.02
CA ALA A 165 14.18 3.35 6.10
C ALA A 165 14.35 4.23 7.35
N LEU A 166 15.60 4.62 7.66
CA LEU A 166 15.98 5.56 8.72
C LEU A 166 15.35 6.95 8.52
N GLU A 167 15.48 7.54 7.32
CA GLU A 167 14.83 8.80 6.91
C GLU A 167 13.33 8.80 7.24
N ILE A 168 12.63 7.71 6.91
CA ILE A 168 11.18 7.58 7.13
C ILE A 168 10.84 7.36 8.61
N CYS A 169 11.67 6.64 9.36
CA CYS A 169 11.47 6.47 10.82
C CYS A 169 11.65 7.78 11.59
N MET A 170 12.49 8.70 11.09
CA MET A 170 12.80 9.99 11.73
C MET A 170 12.01 11.18 11.16
N SER A 171 11.10 10.97 10.20
CA SER A 171 10.32 12.04 9.56
C SER A 171 9.36 12.74 10.54
N ASP A 172 8.95 13.97 10.22
CA ASP A 172 8.00 14.70 11.06
C ASP A 172 6.63 14.00 11.14
N GLU A 173 6.20 13.31 10.08
CA GLU A 173 5.01 12.44 10.13
C GLU A 173 5.20 11.30 11.14
N ALA A 174 6.38 10.67 11.21
CA ALA A 174 6.69 9.63 12.19
C ALA A 174 6.69 10.14 13.65
N LYS A 175 6.98 11.43 13.87
CA LYS A 175 6.82 12.14 15.16
C LYS A 175 5.34 12.41 15.51
N THR A 176 4.45 12.48 14.52
CA THR A 176 2.99 12.65 14.76
C THR A 176 2.22 11.36 15.04
N LEU A 177 2.81 10.18 14.83
CA LEU A 177 2.17 8.89 15.09
C LEU A 177 1.80 8.72 16.58
N ARG A 178 0.70 8.04 16.89
CA ARG A 178 0.22 7.77 18.26
C ARG A 178 -0.25 6.31 18.37
N GLY A 179 -0.32 5.77 19.59
CA GLY A 179 -0.81 4.41 19.85
C GLY A 179 -0.06 3.30 19.10
N GLU A 180 -0.81 2.31 18.64
CA GLU A 180 -0.32 1.10 17.94
C GLU A 180 0.57 1.42 16.72
N VAL A 181 0.24 2.45 15.93
CA VAL A 181 1.04 2.85 14.76
C VAL A 181 2.42 3.39 15.17
N LYS A 182 2.52 4.05 16.33
CA LYS A 182 3.81 4.49 16.90
C LYS A 182 4.61 3.29 17.43
N ALA A 183 3.94 2.30 18.02
CA ALA A 183 4.56 1.06 18.47
C ALA A 183 5.13 0.24 17.29
N GLU A 184 4.38 0.11 16.18
CA GLU A 184 4.89 -0.51 14.96
C GLU A 184 6.10 0.25 14.39
N MET A 185 6.06 1.59 14.38
CA MET A 185 7.20 2.41 13.95
C MET A 185 8.45 2.16 14.80
N PHE A 186 8.32 2.04 16.12
CA PHE A 186 9.45 1.75 16.99
C PHE A 186 10.02 0.33 16.77
N LEU A 187 9.18 -0.68 16.51
CA LEU A 187 9.67 -2.03 16.16
C LEU A 187 10.45 -2.03 14.84
N VAL A 188 9.96 -1.31 13.82
CA VAL A 188 10.66 -1.15 12.53
C VAL A 188 11.97 -0.38 12.73
N TYR A 189 11.95 0.70 13.53
CA TYR A 189 13.13 1.50 13.83
C TYR A 189 14.21 0.72 14.56
N ALA A 190 13.85 -0.14 15.51
CA ALA A 190 14.80 -1.07 16.15
C ALA A 190 15.44 -2.03 15.13
N GLY A 191 14.66 -2.53 14.16
CA GLY A 191 15.17 -3.31 13.03
C GLY A 191 16.18 -2.53 12.18
N VAL A 192 15.92 -1.25 11.89
CA VAL A 192 16.86 -0.39 11.15
C VAL A 192 18.13 -0.13 11.96
N LEU A 193 18.03 0.10 13.28
CA LEU A 193 19.18 0.24 14.18
C LEU A 193 20.06 -1.02 14.21
N ALA A 194 19.45 -2.21 14.28
CA ALA A 194 20.19 -3.47 14.23
C ALA A 194 20.91 -3.66 12.89
N ASP A 195 20.21 -3.48 11.76
CA ASP A 195 20.76 -3.64 10.42
C ASP A 195 21.90 -2.63 10.11
N THR A 196 21.86 -1.44 10.71
CA THR A 196 22.90 -0.40 10.58
C THR A 196 24.09 -0.58 11.55
N GLY A 197 24.06 -1.61 12.40
CA GLY A 197 25.15 -1.94 13.33
C GLY A 197 25.03 -1.31 14.72
N HIS A 198 23.93 -0.62 15.02
CA HIS A 198 23.62 -0.06 16.34
C HIS A 198 22.84 -1.07 17.21
N ALA A 199 23.29 -2.33 17.23
CA ALA A 199 22.59 -3.44 17.88
C ALA A 199 22.29 -3.21 19.38
N ASP A 200 23.20 -2.58 20.14
CA ASP A 200 22.94 -2.26 21.55
C ASP A 200 21.80 -1.22 21.72
N LYS A 201 21.73 -0.17 20.88
CA LYS A 201 20.59 0.78 20.87
C LYS A 201 19.28 0.06 20.46
N ALA A 202 19.35 -0.88 19.51
CA ALA A 202 18.19 -1.67 19.09
C ALA A 202 17.64 -2.55 20.23
N ILE A 203 18.53 -3.24 20.95
CA ILE A 203 18.21 -4.06 22.14
C ILE A 203 17.58 -3.18 23.23
N GLU A 204 18.18 -2.03 23.55
CA GLU A 204 17.69 -1.10 24.57
C GLU A 204 16.26 -0.60 24.28
N LEU A 205 15.99 -0.19 23.03
CA LEU A 205 14.65 0.23 22.58
C LEU A 205 13.61 -0.88 22.77
N VAL A 206 13.84 -2.09 22.26
CA VAL A 206 12.85 -3.18 22.39
C VAL A 206 12.76 -3.74 23.82
N HIS A 207 13.83 -3.67 24.60
CA HIS A 207 13.83 -3.97 26.02
C HIS A 207 12.87 -3.05 26.79
N ALA A 208 12.93 -1.74 26.54
CA ALA A 208 12.01 -0.76 27.10
C ALA A 208 10.56 -1.05 26.65
N MET A 209 10.32 -1.30 25.36
CA MET A 209 8.99 -1.61 24.82
C MET A 209 8.35 -2.86 25.47
N GLY A 210 9.07 -3.98 25.57
CA GLY A 210 8.55 -5.21 26.18
C GLY A 210 8.14 -5.05 27.66
N ARG A 211 8.75 -4.08 28.35
CA ARG A 211 8.54 -3.80 29.78
C ARG A 211 7.59 -2.61 30.03
N SER A 212 7.31 -1.80 29.01
CA SER A 212 6.27 -0.75 29.06
C SER A 212 4.89 -1.35 29.32
N LYS A 213 4.12 -0.73 30.21
CA LYS A 213 2.75 -1.16 30.56
C LYS A 213 1.66 -0.51 29.72
N GLY A 214 1.94 0.62 29.07
CA GLY A 214 0.98 1.31 28.20
C GLY A 214 0.82 0.65 26.84
N LEU A 215 1.75 -0.21 26.42
CA LEU A 215 1.66 -0.93 25.15
C LEU A 215 0.70 -2.14 25.23
N PRO A 216 -0.11 -2.41 24.19
CA PRO A 216 -0.92 -3.62 24.12
C PRO A 216 -0.06 -4.90 24.14
N GLY A 217 -0.64 -5.99 24.64
CA GLY A 217 0.09 -7.23 24.92
C GLY A 217 0.88 -7.81 23.74
N GLU A 218 0.30 -7.76 22.55
CA GLU A 218 0.94 -8.20 21.30
C GLU A 218 2.22 -7.40 20.95
N TYR A 219 2.21 -6.07 21.09
CA TYR A 219 3.40 -5.24 20.86
C TYR A 219 4.49 -5.51 21.90
N ARG A 220 4.10 -5.78 23.15
CA ARG A 220 5.03 -6.18 24.21
C ARG A 220 5.67 -7.53 23.93
N MET A 221 4.90 -8.52 23.48
CA MET A 221 5.42 -9.84 23.07
C MET A 221 6.36 -9.73 21.86
N ARG A 222 5.96 -8.99 20.80
CA ARG A 222 6.79 -8.75 19.62
C ARG A 222 8.09 -8.01 19.96
N ALA A 223 8.07 -7.08 20.91
CA ALA A 223 9.27 -6.41 21.39
C ALA A 223 10.23 -7.38 22.12
N VAL A 224 9.74 -8.26 22.99
CA VAL A 224 10.59 -9.27 23.65
C VAL A 224 11.13 -10.31 22.65
N GLN A 225 10.35 -10.69 21.62
CA GLN A 225 10.82 -11.54 20.52
C GLN A 225 11.93 -10.85 19.69
N ALA A 226 11.81 -9.54 19.45
CA ALA A 226 12.87 -8.75 18.81
C ALA A 226 14.11 -8.62 19.72
N GLU A 227 13.92 -8.48 21.04
CA GLU A 227 15.01 -8.45 22.03
C GLU A 227 15.82 -9.75 21.98
N GLN A 228 15.16 -10.91 21.94
CA GLN A 228 15.81 -12.22 21.76
C GLN A 228 16.62 -12.26 20.45
N TYR A 229 16.00 -11.91 19.31
CA TYR A 229 16.65 -11.95 18.01
C TYR A 229 17.90 -11.05 17.94
N PHE A 230 17.82 -9.81 18.46
CA PHE A 230 18.99 -8.91 18.48
C PHE A 230 20.07 -9.38 19.46
N LEU A 231 19.70 -9.98 20.60
CA LEU A 231 20.66 -10.61 21.51
C LEU A 231 21.35 -11.83 20.87
N GLU A 232 20.65 -12.65 20.09
CA GLU A 232 21.23 -13.78 19.37
C GLU A 232 22.24 -13.33 18.29
N GLU A 233 21.87 -12.35 17.43
CA GLU A 233 22.78 -11.78 16.43
C GLU A 233 23.99 -11.06 17.08
N ALA A 234 23.81 -10.45 18.26
CA ALA A 234 24.90 -9.89 19.07
C ALA A 234 25.76 -10.95 19.78
N GLY A 235 25.44 -12.25 19.66
CA GLY A 235 26.16 -13.35 20.31
C GLY A 235 25.90 -13.49 21.82
N ARG A 236 24.87 -12.82 22.35
CA ARG A 236 24.44 -12.78 23.76
C ARG A 236 23.34 -13.83 24.04
N SER A 237 23.49 -15.03 23.47
CA SER A 237 22.45 -16.08 23.47
C SER A 237 21.99 -16.53 24.87
N ASP A 238 22.86 -16.48 25.88
CA ASP A 238 22.46 -16.79 27.26
C ASP A 238 21.38 -15.81 27.77
N GLU A 239 21.48 -14.52 27.43
CA GLU A 239 20.49 -13.49 27.78
C GLU A 239 19.19 -13.66 26.97
N ALA A 240 19.28 -14.05 25.70
CA ALA A 240 18.11 -14.35 24.87
C ALA A 240 17.29 -15.52 25.45
N ILE A 241 17.95 -16.53 26.02
CA ILE A 241 17.27 -17.68 26.65
C ILE A 241 16.56 -17.26 27.97
N GLU A 242 17.10 -16.32 28.75
CA GLU A 242 16.41 -15.85 29.97
C GLU A 242 15.03 -15.21 29.66
N LEU A 243 14.88 -14.64 28.46
CA LEU A 243 13.63 -14.03 27.96
C LEU A 243 12.55 -15.04 27.58
N GLU A 244 12.86 -16.34 27.35
CA GLU A 244 11.84 -17.39 27.17
C GLU A 244 10.86 -17.36 28.35
N SER A 245 11.41 -17.24 29.56
CA SER A 245 10.61 -17.18 30.78
C SER A 245 9.74 -15.92 30.88
N LEU A 246 10.03 -14.86 30.13
CA LEU A 246 9.18 -13.66 30.05
C LEU A 246 8.08 -13.85 29.00
N LEU A 247 8.41 -14.42 27.83
CA LEU A 247 7.42 -14.76 26.81
C LEU A 247 6.37 -15.74 27.35
N ASP A 248 6.77 -16.83 28.01
CA ASP A 248 5.87 -17.78 28.69
C ASP A 248 4.80 -17.06 29.54
N LYS A 249 5.19 -15.99 30.26
CA LYS A 249 4.30 -15.23 31.15
C LYS A 249 3.40 -14.27 30.37
N LEU A 250 3.89 -13.66 29.30
CA LEU A 250 3.09 -12.78 28.44
C LEU A 250 2.07 -13.61 27.64
N GLU A 251 2.48 -14.74 27.07
CA GLU A 251 1.58 -15.69 26.42
C GLU A 251 0.49 -16.16 27.40
N GLN A 252 0.86 -16.60 28.62
CA GLN A 252 -0.13 -16.95 29.65
C GLN A 252 -1.02 -15.78 30.09
N GLN A 253 -0.54 -14.53 30.01
CA GLN A 253 -1.33 -13.34 30.36
C GLN A 253 -2.33 -12.95 29.25
N TYR A 254 -2.04 -13.28 27.98
CA TYR A 254 -2.82 -12.82 26.82
C TYR A 254 -3.55 -13.93 26.05
N ALA A 255 -3.24 -15.22 26.30
CA ALA A 255 -3.90 -16.36 25.63
C ALA A 255 -5.33 -16.64 26.12
N ASP A 256 -5.66 -16.27 27.37
CA ASP A 256 -6.98 -16.48 27.99
C ASP A 256 -7.88 -15.22 27.89
N VAL A 257 -7.50 -14.21 27.11
CA VAL A 257 -8.31 -12.98 26.92
C VAL A 257 -9.29 -13.15 25.77
N ASP A 258 -10.38 -13.88 26.02
CA ASP A 258 -11.62 -13.72 25.26
C ASP A 258 -12.17 -12.30 25.50
N ASP A 259 -12.55 -11.56 24.45
CA ASP A 259 -13.05 -10.17 24.52
C ASP A 259 -14.22 -9.95 25.49
N GLU A 260 -14.94 -11.00 25.88
CA GLU A 260 -16.12 -10.93 26.76
C GLU A 260 -15.80 -11.00 28.27
N ASP A 261 -14.66 -11.55 28.70
CA ASP A 261 -14.27 -11.68 30.12
C ASP A 261 -13.39 -10.50 30.60
N ILE A 262 -13.19 -9.49 29.74
CA ILE A 262 -12.55 -8.21 30.09
C ILE A 262 -13.39 -7.46 31.13
N ASN A 263 -12.95 -7.47 32.39
CA ASN A 263 -13.46 -6.56 33.42
C ASN A 263 -12.92 -5.14 33.17
N PRO A 264 -13.74 -4.13 32.80
CA PRO A 264 -13.25 -2.81 32.40
C PRO A 264 -12.53 -2.03 33.50
N ASP A 265 -12.71 -2.41 34.77
CA ASP A 265 -12.04 -1.79 35.92
C ASP A 265 -10.69 -2.46 36.28
N ASP A 266 -10.39 -3.66 35.75
CA ASP A 266 -9.14 -4.41 36.00
C ASP A 266 -8.18 -4.35 34.81
N ILE A 267 -8.70 -4.22 33.58
CA ILE A 267 -7.90 -3.77 32.45
C ILE A 267 -7.62 -2.27 32.63
N VAL A 268 -6.46 -1.97 33.21
CA VAL A 268 -5.79 -0.70 33.00
C VAL A 268 -5.23 -0.69 31.58
N ILE A 269 -6.12 -0.48 30.59
CA ILE A 269 -5.71 0.24 29.39
C ILE A 269 -5.42 1.65 29.89
N ASP A 270 -4.13 1.96 29.96
CA ASP A 270 -3.68 3.33 30.08
C ASP A 270 -3.99 4.00 28.74
N TYR A 271 -5.21 4.55 28.61
CA TYR A 271 -5.69 5.19 27.37
C TYR A 271 -4.83 6.40 26.96
N ASP A 272 -3.94 6.83 27.84
CA ASP A 272 -2.86 7.80 27.67
C ASP A 272 -1.70 7.31 26.75
N LEU A 273 -1.99 6.38 25.82
CA LEU A 273 -1.20 6.03 24.61
C LEU A 273 -0.81 7.24 23.74
N GLU A 274 -1.37 8.43 24.03
CA GLU A 274 -0.95 9.71 23.48
C GLU A 274 0.52 10.08 23.84
N HIS A 275 1.05 9.59 24.97
CA HIS A 275 2.35 9.99 25.53
C HIS A 275 3.59 9.23 24.98
N LEU A 276 3.42 8.32 24.03
CA LEU A 276 4.49 7.49 23.44
C LEU A 276 5.50 8.23 22.53
N ASN A 277 5.77 9.53 22.75
CA ASN A 277 6.31 10.38 21.68
C ASN A 277 7.53 11.27 21.94
N ASP A 278 7.74 11.80 23.14
CA ASP A 278 8.91 12.64 23.43
C ASP A 278 9.74 12.04 24.58
N ASP A 279 9.14 11.82 25.76
CA ASP A 279 9.82 11.28 26.95
C ASP A 279 10.61 9.98 26.70
N MET A 280 10.13 9.07 25.83
CA MET A 280 10.87 7.85 25.47
C MET A 280 12.04 8.10 24.49
N MET A 281 11.98 9.11 23.63
CA MET A 281 13.12 9.50 22.77
C MET A 281 14.25 10.10 23.63
N ASP A 282 13.88 10.89 24.63
CA ASP A 282 14.79 11.43 25.65
C ASP A 282 15.40 10.31 26.52
N GLU A 283 14.60 9.33 26.97
CA GLU A 283 15.10 8.19 27.76
C GLU A 283 15.99 7.23 26.95
N ILE A 284 15.77 7.10 25.63
CA ILE A 284 16.62 6.36 24.68
C ILE A 284 17.87 7.20 24.25
N GLY A 285 18.00 8.43 24.75
CA GLY A 285 19.21 9.24 24.60
C GLY A 285 19.42 9.84 23.21
N MET A 286 18.35 10.06 22.42
CA MET A 286 18.43 10.67 21.09
C MET A 286 18.02 12.16 21.12
N SER A 287 18.94 13.00 21.57
CA SER A 287 18.80 14.46 21.53
C SER A 287 19.06 15.06 20.14
N GLU A 288 18.73 16.34 19.93
CA GLU A 288 19.02 17.09 18.70
C GLU A 288 20.52 17.13 18.32
N ASP A 289 21.45 16.87 19.26
CA ASP A 289 22.90 16.82 18.97
C ASP A 289 23.32 15.60 18.10
N ASP A 290 22.56 14.49 18.07
CA ASP A 290 22.91 13.28 17.27
C ASP A 290 22.88 13.55 15.74
N ALA A 291 22.40 14.73 15.31
CA ALA A 291 22.40 15.17 13.90
C ALA A 291 23.75 15.71 13.39
N GLN A 292 24.76 15.91 14.25
CA GLN A 292 26.04 16.59 13.95
C GLN A 292 27.04 15.75 13.11
N PHE A 293 26.56 14.83 12.28
CA PHE A 293 27.40 14.04 11.36
C PHE A 293 26.84 13.89 9.94
N ALA A 294 25.85 14.70 9.56
CA ALA A 294 25.74 15.11 8.16
C ALA A 294 27.02 15.88 7.79
N PRO A 295 27.65 15.65 6.62
CA PRO A 295 28.85 16.38 6.23
C PRO A 295 28.52 17.86 5.98
N ASP A 296 29.28 18.76 6.60
CA ASP A 296 29.17 20.20 6.36
C ASP A 296 29.46 20.54 4.89
N GLU A 297 28.44 20.96 4.14
CA GLU A 297 28.62 21.66 2.86
C GLU A 297 28.97 23.14 3.12
N GLU A 298 30.14 23.41 3.70
CA GLU A 298 30.75 24.74 3.66
C GLU A 298 31.62 24.93 2.41
N SER A 299 31.48 26.11 1.78
CA SER A 299 32.44 26.75 0.85
C SER A 299 32.61 26.11 -0.55
N ASP A 300 32.46 26.83 -1.67
CA ASP A 300 32.03 28.22 -1.94
C ASP A 300 31.52 28.33 -3.41
N GLU A 301 30.63 29.28 -3.71
CA GLU A 301 30.97 30.43 -4.59
C GLU A 301 29.86 31.49 -4.64
N GLU A 302 30.25 32.74 -4.92
CA GLU A 302 29.41 33.94 -4.78
C GLU A 302 28.43 34.16 -5.96
N SER A 303 27.23 34.67 -5.68
CA SER A 303 26.64 35.76 -6.48
C SER A 303 25.43 36.41 -5.78
N GLU A 304 25.48 37.73 -5.62
CA GLU A 304 24.32 38.51 -5.12
C GLU A 304 23.22 38.57 -6.19
N VAL A 305 21.99 38.19 -5.83
CA VAL A 305 20.80 38.45 -6.63
C VAL A 305 20.17 39.78 -6.21
N THR A 306 20.41 40.82 -6.99
CA THR A 306 19.60 42.05 -6.98
C THR A 306 18.70 42.09 -8.20
N GLU A 307 17.46 41.64 -8.05
CA GLU A 307 16.39 42.05 -8.97
C GLU A 307 15.99 43.49 -8.66
N ASP A 308 16.10 44.36 -9.65
CA ASP A 308 15.19 45.50 -9.82
C ASP A 308 14.82 45.61 -11.30
N SER A 309 13.72 46.29 -11.59
CA SER A 309 12.98 46.16 -12.85
C SER A 309 12.83 47.50 -13.60
N GLU A 310 12.01 47.50 -14.65
CA GLU A 310 11.59 48.65 -15.47
C GLU A 310 12.57 49.19 -16.54
N ASP A 311 12.51 48.54 -17.72
CA ASP A 311 11.97 49.08 -18.99
C ASP A 311 12.58 50.33 -19.70
N LEU A 312 12.35 50.36 -21.02
CA LEU A 312 12.40 51.50 -21.98
C LEU A 312 13.73 52.16 -22.43
N GLU A 313 14.03 51.92 -23.73
CA GLU A 313 14.35 52.91 -24.78
C GLU A 313 15.62 53.81 -24.75
N ASN A 314 16.59 53.47 -25.63
CA ASN A 314 16.91 54.21 -26.89
C ASN A 314 18.39 54.57 -27.20
N SER A 315 18.65 54.73 -28.51
CA SER A 315 19.71 55.48 -29.22
C SER A 315 21.16 54.94 -29.29
N GLU A 316 21.53 54.57 -30.53
CA GLU A 316 22.77 54.96 -31.25
C GLU A 316 24.14 54.39 -30.79
N ASP A 317 25.10 54.06 -31.66
CA ASP A 317 25.12 53.84 -33.13
C ASP A 317 26.44 53.14 -33.51
N SER A 318 26.44 52.20 -34.47
CA SER A 318 27.61 51.79 -35.29
C SER A 318 27.21 50.96 -36.53
N GLU A 319 26.95 51.63 -37.66
CA GLU A 319 27.17 51.11 -39.04
C GLU A 319 28.62 50.57 -39.22
N GLU A 320 29.08 49.83 -40.24
CA GLU A 320 28.64 49.39 -41.59
C GLU A 320 29.46 48.07 -41.92
N THR A 321 29.37 47.24 -42.97
CA THR A 321 28.64 47.19 -44.27
C THR A 321 28.51 45.73 -44.77
N SER A 322 27.36 45.35 -45.37
CA SER A 322 27.20 44.27 -46.39
C SER A 322 27.46 42.78 -46.01
N ASN A 323 26.99 41.76 -46.74
CA ASN A 323 26.10 41.75 -47.92
C ASN A 323 25.11 40.56 -47.86
N SER A 324 24.00 40.63 -48.61
CA SER A 324 22.96 39.59 -48.67
C SER A 324 22.54 39.32 -50.12
N GLU A 325 22.72 38.09 -50.62
CA GLU A 325 22.03 37.64 -51.84
C GLU A 325 21.42 36.24 -51.72
N ASN A 326 20.11 36.23 -51.98
CA ASN A 326 19.18 35.16 -52.35
C ASN A 326 19.73 33.79 -52.80
N ALA A 327 19.24 32.76 -52.11
CA ALA A 327 18.22 31.80 -52.59
C ALA A 327 18.40 30.97 -53.90
N ASP A 328 18.03 29.69 -53.70
CA ASP A 328 17.39 28.75 -54.64
C ASP A 328 18.25 27.90 -55.59
N ASN A 329 17.65 26.76 -55.98
CA ASN A 329 18.26 25.54 -56.50
C ASN A 329 18.63 25.61 -58.00
N THR A 330 19.57 24.76 -58.42
CA THR A 330 19.34 23.83 -59.56
C THR A 330 20.31 22.64 -59.54
N ASP A 331 19.83 21.48 -59.96
CA ASP A 331 20.63 20.26 -60.17
C ASP A 331 21.53 20.33 -61.42
N THR A 332 22.71 19.69 -61.36
CA THR A 332 23.36 18.97 -62.47
C THR A 332 24.51 18.14 -61.88
N ILE A 333 24.39 16.82 -61.72
CA ILE A 333 24.61 15.78 -62.74
C ILE A 333 26.04 15.84 -63.34
N GLU A 334 26.91 14.94 -62.88
CA GLU A 334 28.01 14.37 -63.70
C GLU A 334 27.82 12.85 -63.86
N MET A 335 28.60 12.26 -64.76
CA MET A 335 28.27 10.99 -65.43
C MET A 335 28.99 9.73 -64.90
N SER A 336 28.31 8.59 -65.13
CA SER A 336 28.78 7.21 -65.33
C SER A 336 30.26 7.02 -65.72
N ALA A 337 30.93 5.89 -65.42
CA ALA A 337 30.42 4.51 -65.25
C ALA A 337 31.24 3.72 -64.18
N VAL A 338 31.15 2.38 -63.96
CA VAL A 338 31.16 1.22 -64.89
C VAL A 338 30.33 0.04 -64.31
N HIS A 339 29.77 -0.81 -65.17
CA HIS A 339 29.11 -2.09 -64.81
C HIS A 339 30.03 -3.31 -64.98
N ALA A 340 29.84 -4.31 -64.10
CA ALA A 340 30.02 -5.76 -64.32
C ALA A 340 29.47 -6.50 -63.07
N ASP A 341 28.74 -7.62 -63.12
CA ASP A 341 28.09 -8.32 -64.23
C ASP A 341 26.84 -9.08 -63.71
N GLU A 342 26.13 -9.73 -64.64
CA GLU A 342 24.85 -10.46 -64.61
C GLU A 342 24.59 -11.46 -63.45
N GLU A 343 23.37 -11.45 -62.89
CA GLU A 343 22.34 -12.51 -63.10
C GLU A 343 20.91 -11.97 -62.84
#